data_AF-A0A7Z8YBD1-F1
#
_entry.id   AF-A0A7Z8YBD1-F1
#
_cell.length_a   1.000
_cell.length_b   1.000
_cell.length_c   1.000
_cell.angle_alpha   90.00
_cell.angle_beta   90.00
_cell.angle_gamma   90.00
#
_symmetry.space_group_name_H-M   'P 1'
#
loop_
_entity.id
_entity.type
_entity.pdbx_description
1 polymer ?
#
loop_
_entity_poly.entity_id
_entity_poly.type
_entity_poly.pdbx_seq_one_letter_code
_entity_poly.pdbx_strand_id
1 'polypeptide(L)'
;MNMFLENKFTEIEKEFGFHKEIDWLSKIVYIDKKLEQYKKNVKINIRAIYILHNILVEEEYPFEEQNKMSYFLQKWFLESNNRFQNDAVYLFFIGKILYISEWFFGLKDNTLAFEFQERAFDIEPKNILYEWGYALAKNEKERVYILSKAILFKNKNILDWLKQYGFAGSYMIESLIYCYENYNPY
;
A
#
# COMPACT_ATOMS: atom_id res chain seq x y z
N MET A 1 -4.22 17.77 -14.48
CA MET A 1 -4.62 18.06 -13.08
C MET A 1 -4.07 17.04 -12.07
N ASN A 2 -3.96 15.74 -12.40
CA ASN A 2 -3.39 14.71 -11.50
C ASN A 2 -1.92 14.93 -11.10
N MET A 3 -1.07 15.43 -12.00
CA MET A 3 0.38 15.57 -11.77
C MET A 3 0.74 16.47 -10.58
N PHE A 4 -0.04 17.54 -10.32
CA PHE A 4 0.22 18.44 -9.20
C PHE A 4 -0.09 17.79 -7.84
N LEU A 5 -1.12 16.95 -7.77
CA LEU A 5 -1.47 16.24 -6.54
C LEU A 5 -0.47 15.11 -6.25
N GLU A 6 -0.07 14.38 -7.29
CA GLU A 6 0.93 13.33 -7.16
C GLU A 6 2.27 13.87 -6.66
N ASN A 7 2.69 15.06 -7.15
CA ASN A 7 3.88 15.74 -6.66
C ASN A 7 3.75 16.11 -5.18
N LYS A 8 2.59 16.59 -4.73
CA LYS A 8 2.38 16.92 -3.31
C LYS A 8 2.43 15.70 -2.40
N PHE A 9 1.89 14.57 -2.82
CA PHE A 9 2.01 13.33 -2.06
C PHE A 9 3.48 12.92 -1.99
N THR A 10 4.23 13.05 -3.09
CA THR A 10 5.67 12.79 -3.09
C THR A 10 6.45 13.73 -2.17
N GLU A 11 6.07 15.01 -2.06
CA GLU A 11 6.69 15.90 -1.07
C GLU A 11 6.40 15.47 0.36
N ILE A 12 5.19 14.98 0.66
CA ILE A 12 4.87 14.42 1.99
C ILE A 12 5.70 13.16 2.27
N GLU A 13 5.78 12.25 1.29
CA GLU A 13 6.54 10.99 1.41
C GLU A 13 8.04 11.22 1.63
N LYS A 14 8.60 12.31 1.09
CA LYS A 14 9.99 12.72 1.32
C LYS A 14 10.28 13.16 2.76
N GLU A 15 9.26 13.30 3.60
CA GLU A 15 9.43 13.69 5.00
C GLU A 15 9.40 12.49 5.96
N PHE A 16 9.24 11.27 5.46
CA PHE A 16 9.29 10.05 6.28
C PHE A 16 10.67 9.77 6.85
N GLY A 17 10.73 9.24 8.07
CA GLY A 17 11.96 8.84 8.75
C GLY A 17 12.84 10.01 9.18
N PHE A 18 12.34 11.25 9.12
CA PHE A 18 13.04 12.40 9.69
C PHE A 18 12.61 12.55 11.15
N HIS A 19 13.56 12.39 12.09
CA HIS A 19 13.40 12.69 13.52
C HIS A 19 13.28 14.21 13.79
N LYS A 20 12.34 14.86 13.11
CA LYS A 20 11.95 16.25 13.33
C LYS A 20 10.46 16.27 13.61
N GLU A 21 10.04 17.21 14.45
CA GLU A 21 8.62 17.40 14.74
C GLU A 21 7.88 17.81 13.45
N ILE A 22 6.99 16.96 12.96
CA ILE A 22 6.18 17.18 11.77
C ILE A 22 4.72 17.23 12.20
N ASP A 23 4.01 18.26 11.77
CA ASP A 23 2.55 18.33 11.89
C ASP A 23 1.89 17.40 10.86
N TRP A 24 1.84 16.11 11.21
CA TRP A 24 1.23 15.07 10.38
C TRP A 24 -0.28 15.27 10.26
N LEU A 25 -0.95 15.68 11.33
CA LEU A 25 -2.38 15.87 11.34
C LEU A 25 -2.84 16.92 10.31
N SER A 26 -2.14 18.04 10.18
CA SER A 26 -2.43 19.03 9.15
C SER A 26 -2.28 18.48 7.73
N LYS A 27 -1.26 17.64 7.49
CA LYS A 27 -1.08 16.97 6.19
C LYS A 27 -2.18 15.96 5.90
N ILE A 28 -2.62 15.21 6.90
CA ILE A 28 -3.72 14.24 6.79
C ILE A 28 -5.03 14.96 6.48
N VAL A 29 -5.33 16.06 7.17
CA VAL A 29 -6.50 16.91 6.89
C VAL A 29 -6.43 17.49 5.47
N TYR A 30 -5.24 17.86 5.00
CA TYR A 30 -5.05 18.28 3.62
C TYR A 30 -5.34 17.15 2.62
N ILE A 31 -4.84 15.93 2.87
CA ILE A 31 -5.09 14.74 2.04
C ILE A 31 -6.59 14.43 2.00
N ASP A 32 -7.29 14.43 3.14
CA ASP A 32 -8.74 14.18 3.22
C ASP A 32 -9.53 15.11 2.30
N LYS A 33 -9.24 16.42 2.35
CA LYS A 33 -9.85 17.42 1.45
C LYS A 33 -9.58 17.15 -0.03
N LYS A 34 -8.44 16.53 -0.36
CA LYS A 34 -8.10 16.16 -1.74
C LYS A 34 -8.75 14.86 -2.16
N LEU A 35 -8.94 13.90 -1.26
CA LEU A 35 -9.66 12.67 -1.57
C LEU A 35 -11.09 12.95 -2.01
N GLU A 36 -11.78 13.94 -1.45
CA GLU A 36 -13.12 14.36 -1.94
C GLU A 36 -13.11 14.76 -3.43
N GLN A 37 -12.05 15.45 -3.87
CA GLN A 37 -11.89 15.91 -5.26
C GLN A 37 -11.48 14.77 -6.20
N TYR A 38 -10.73 13.79 -5.69
CA TYR A 38 -10.11 12.72 -6.48
C TYR A 38 -10.61 11.33 -6.08
N LYS A 39 -11.83 11.23 -5.54
CA LYS A 39 -12.39 10.00 -4.97
C LYS A 39 -12.45 8.83 -5.96
N LYS A 40 -12.58 9.11 -7.26
CA LYS A 40 -12.58 8.07 -8.32
C LYS A 40 -11.18 7.65 -8.80
N ASN A 41 -10.11 8.27 -8.31
CA ASN A 41 -8.74 7.95 -8.72
C ASN A 41 -8.15 6.90 -7.77
N VAL A 42 -8.11 5.64 -8.23
CA VAL A 42 -7.63 4.49 -7.43
C VAL A 42 -6.21 4.70 -6.90
N LYS A 43 -5.29 5.18 -7.75
CA LYS A 43 -3.89 5.43 -7.39
C LYS A 43 -3.77 6.43 -6.25
N ILE A 44 -4.54 7.53 -6.28
CA ILE A 44 -4.51 8.55 -5.23
C ILE A 44 -5.05 7.98 -3.91
N ASN A 45 -6.10 7.16 -3.95
CA ASN A 45 -6.66 6.55 -2.74
C ASN A 45 -5.66 5.54 -2.12
N ILE A 46 -5.03 4.69 -2.95
CA ILE A 46 -3.97 3.77 -2.51
C ILE A 46 -2.84 4.56 -1.82
N ARG A 47 -2.30 5.58 -2.49
CA ARG A 47 -1.20 6.37 -1.92
C ARG A 47 -1.57 7.04 -0.61
N ALA A 48 -2.77 7.60 -0.50
CA ALA A 48 -3.23 8.24 0.73
C ALA A 48 -3.28 7.25 1.91
N ILE A 49 -3.81 6.04 1.68
CA ILE A 49 -3.87 4.98 2.68
C ILE A 49 -2.45 4.58 3.12
N TYR A 50 -1.54 4.37 2.16
CA TYR A 50 -0.14 4.02 2.47
C TYR A 50 0.60 5.10 3.25
N ILE A 51 0.40 6.38 2.90
CA ILE A 51 1.01 7.51 3.61
C ILE A 51 0.54 7.52 5.06
N LEU A 52 -0.76 7.45 5.30
CA LEU A 52 -1.30 7.51 6.65
C LEU A 52 -0.97 6.28 7.48
N HIS A 53 -0.97 5.10 6.86
CA HIS A 53 -0.48 3.90 7.52
C HIS A 53 0.98 4.03 7.96
N ASN A 54 1.88 4.51 7.09
CA ASN A 54 3.28 4.73 7.46
C ASN A 54 3.41 5.70 8.62
N ILE A 55 2.68 6.83 8.57
CA ILE A 55 2.65 7.81 9.66
C ILE A 55 2.27 7.14 10.97
N LEU A 56 1.19 6.35 10.98
CA LEU A 56 0.68 5.71 12.19
C LEU A 56 1.63 4.66 12.79
N VAL A 57 2.41 3.98 11.95
CA VAL A 57 3.23 2.82 12.35
C VAL A 57 4.68 3.22 12.64
N GLU A 58 5.27 4.11 11.85
CA GLU A 58 6.72 4.36 11.82
C GLU A 58 7.12 5.77 12.27
N GLU A 59 6.23 6.76 12.15
CA GLU A 59 6.59 8.17 12.39
C GLU A 59 6.30 8.61 13.83
N GLU A 60 7.02 9.65 14.27
CA GLU A 60 6.79 10.30 15.57
C GLU A 60 5.65 11.32 15.47
N TYR A 61 4.68 11.24 16.38
CA TYR A 61 3.55 12.18 16.50
C TYR A 61 3.01 12.21 17.94
N PRO A 62 2.28 13.27 18.35
CA PRO A 62 1.65 13.33 19.66
C PRO A 62 0.59 12.24 19.83
N PHE A 63 0.64 11.49 20.93
CA PHE A 63 -0.23 10.33 21.18
C PHE A 63 -1.73 10.69 21.11
N GLU A 64 -2.10 11.89 21.54
CA GLU A 64 -3.48 12.41 21.45
C GLU A 64 -4.04 12.49 20.02
N GLU A 65 -3.18 12.55 19.00
CA GLU A 65 -3.58 12.60 17.60
C GLU A 65 -3.88 11.20 17.03
N GLN A 66 -3.39 10.13 17.65
CA GLN A 66 -3.48 8.76 17.13
C GLN A 66 -4.92 8.35 16.80
N ASN A 67 -5.86 8.63 17.71
CA ASN A 67 -7.27 8.28 17.52
C ASN A 67 -7.88 9.00 16.30
N LYS A 68 -7.53 10.27 16.10
CA LYS A 68 -8.04 11.07 14.98
C LYS A 68 -7.44 10.62 13.65
N MET A 69 -6.14 10.32 13.63
CA MET A 69 -5.45 9.80 12.45
C MET A 69 -5.96 8.39 12.08
N SER A 70 -6.15 7.52 13.06
CA SER A 70 -6.72 6.17 12.85
C SER A 70 -8.14 6.25 12.29
N TYR A 71 -8.96 7.21 12.75
CA TYR A 71 -10.29 7.46 12.18
C TYR A 71 -10.22 7.83 10.69
N PHE A 72 -9.28 8.68 10.27
CA PHE A 72 -9.10 9.00 8.85
C PHE A 72 -8.72 7.77 8.03
N LEU A 73 -7.84 6.91 8.54
CA LEU A 73 -7.44 5.69 7.84
C LEU A 73 -8.62 4.76 7.62
N GLN A 74 -9.41 4.52 8.67
CA GLN A 74 -10.63 3.71 8.58
C GLN A 74 -11.66 4.30 7.63
N LYS A 75 -11.90 5.62 7.72
CA LYS A 75 -12.79 6.34 6.80
C LYS A 75 -12.35 6.13 5.35
N TRP A 76 -11.08 6.42 5.04
CA TRP A 76 -10.56 6.33 3.68
C TRP A 76 -10.62 4.91 3.15
N PHE A 77 -10.24 3.92 3.96
CA PHE A 77 -10.32 2.51 3.60
C PHE A 77 -11.76 2.06 3.31
N LEU A 78 -12.73 2.38 4.18
CA LEU A 78 -14.13 1.99 3.98
C LEU A 78 -14.72 2.60 2.70
N GLU A 79 -14.48 3.90 2.49
CA GLU A 79 -14.98 4.61 1.31
C GLU A 79 -14.33 4.11 0.01
N SER A 80 -13.03 3.86 0.02
CA SER A 80 -12.31 3.33 -1.14
C SER A 80 -12.67 1.88 -1.40
N ASN A 81 -12.86 1.06 -0.35
CA ASN A 81 -13.22 -0.34 -0.50
C ASN A 81 -14.61 -0.48 -1.15
N ASN A 82 -15.61 0.27 -0.69
CA ASN A 82 -16.94 0.27 -1.31
C ASN A 82 -16.87 0.60 -2.82
N ARG A 83 -15.96 1.51 -3.19
CA ARG A 83 -15.79 1.98 -4.56
C ARG A 83 -14.97 1.05 -5.45
N PHE A 84 -13.90 0.47 -4.92
CA PHE A 84 -12.86 -0.24 -5.68
C PHE A 84 -12.77 -1.74 -5.33
N GLN A 85 -13.77 -2.29 -4.66
CA GLN A 85 -13.84 -3.71 -4.27
C GLN A 85 -13.65 -4.70 -5.43
N ASN A 86 -13.75 -4.29 -6.69
CA ASN A 86 -13.54 -5.13 -7.88
C ASN A 86 -12.38 -4.65 -8.77
N ASP A 87 -11.54 -3.74 -8.26
CA ASP A 87 -10.36 -3.23 -8.97
C ASP A 87 -9.12 -4.02 -8.50
N ALA A 88 -8.49 -4.76 -9.42
CA ALA A 88 -7.37 -5.65 -9.08
C ALA A 88 -6.16 -4.88 -8.51
N VAL A 89 -5.89 -3.66 -8.98
CA VAL A 89 -4.81 -2.81 -8.48
C VAL A 89 -5.07 -2.42 -7.03
N TYR A 90 -6.29 -1.96 -6.75
CA TYR A 90 -6.72 -1.63 -5.38
C TYR A 90 -6.59 -2.83 -4.45
N LEU A 91 -7.15 -3.97 -4.84
CA LEU A 91 -7.12 -5.20 -4.06
C LEU A 91 -5.68 -5.65 -3.79
N PHE A 92 -4.81 -5.62 -4.80
CA PHE A 92 -3.40 -5.98 -4.64
C PHE A 92 -2.69 -5.10 -3.61
N PHE A 93 -2.72 -3.77 -3.77
CA PHE A 93 -2.02 -2.88 -2.85
C PHE A 93 -2.63 -2.93 -1.45
N ILE A 94 -3.95 -2.81 -1.33
CA ILE A 94 -4.58 -2.76 -0.01
C ILE A 94 -4.48 -4.11 0.71
N GLY A 95 -4.65 -5.23 0.02
CA GLY A 95 -4.47 -6.54 0.64
C GLY A 95 -3.06 -6.72 1.23
N LYS A 96 -2.04 -6.11 0.62
CA LYS A 96 -0.67 -6.18 1.16
C LYS A 96 -0.50 -5.42 2.46
N ILE A 97 -1.07 -4.22 2.58
CA ILE A 97 -0.91 -3.39 3.78
C ILE A 97 -1.77 -3.88 4.95
N LEU A 98 -2.92 -4.50 4.66
CA LEU A 98 -3.79 -5.06 5.70
C LEU A 98 -3.10 -6.14 6.54
N TYR A 99 -2.12 -6.87 6.01
CA TYR A 99 -1.34 -7.87 6.77
C TYR A 99 -0.44 -7.30 7.86
N ILE A 100 -0.13 -6.01 7.81
CA ILE A 100 0.86 -5.37 8.69
C ILE A 100 0.18 -4.82 9.94
N SER A 101 -1.02 -4.26 9.80
CA SER A 101 -1.68 -3.54 10.89
C SER A 101 -3.20 -3.50 10.73
N GLU A 102 -3.83 -4.66 10.64
CA GLU A 102 -5.27 -4.85 10.44
C GLU A 102 -6.14 -4.07 11.45
N TRP A 103 -5.64 -3.91 12.68
CA TRP A 103 -6.31 -3.17 13.75
C TRP A 103 -6.48 -1.67 13.44
N PHE A 104 -5.52 -1.04 12.76
CA PHE A 104 -5.65 0.36 12.33
C PHE A 104 -6.75 0.54 11.27
N PHE A 105 -7.05 -0.50 10.50
CA PHE A 105 -8.14 -0.54 9.54
C PHE A 105 -9.50 -0.94 10.16
N GLY A 106 -9.55 -1.18 11.47
CA GLY A 106 -10.76 -1.62 12.17
C GLY A 106 -11.14 -3.08 11.90
N LEU A 107 -10.18 -3.89 11.44
CA LEU A 107 -10.37 -5.31 11.18
C LEU A 107 -9.99 -6.14 12.42
N LYS A 108 -10.55 -7.35 12.50
CA LYS A 108 -10.30 -8.30 13.61
C LYS A 108 -9.18 -9.29 13.32
N ASP A 109 -8.94 -9.57 12.04
CA ASP A 109 -8.00 -10.55 11.56
C ASP A 109 -7.58 -10.22 10.12
N ASN A 110 -6.69 -11.04 9.58
CA ASN A 110 -6.08 -10.86 8.26
C ASN A 110 -6.84 -11.61 7.14
N THR A 111 -8.05 -12.12 7.39
CA THR A 111 -8.85 -12.86 6.39
C THR A 111 -9.10 -11.99 5.16
N LEU A 112 -9.50 -10.73 5.37
CA LEU A 112 -9.77 -9.81 4.27
C LEU A 112 -8.51 -9.50 3.45
N ALA A 113 -7.34 -9.47 4.10
CA ALA A 113 -6.06 -9.27 3.42
C ALA A 113 -5.77 -10.42 2.45
N PHE A 114 -6.03 -11.66 2.87
CA PHE A 114 -5.91 -12.85 2.02
C PHE A 114 -6.88 -12.80 0.83
N GLU A 115 -8.16 -12.56 1.11
CA GLU A 115 -9.21 -12.47 0.08
C GLU A 115 -8.89 -11.40 -0.97
N PHE A 116 -8.28 -10.28 -0.57
CA PHE A 116 -7.88 -9.24 -1.51
C PHE A 116 -6.75 -9.70 -2.43
N GLN A 117 -5.75 -10.42 -1.92
CA GLN A 117 -4.67 -10.96 -2.76
C GLN A 117 -5.20 -12.03 -3.72
N GLU A 118 -6.05 -12.93 -3.23
CA GLU A 118 -6.69 -13.96 -4.06
C GLU A 118 -7.52 -13.34 -5.18
N ARG A 119 -8.41 -12.40 -4.85
CA ARG A 119 -9.28 -11.76 -5.84
C ARG A 119 -8.50 -10.90 -6.84
N ALA A 120 -7.43 -10.23 -6.43
CA ALA A 120 -6.57 -9.51 -7.37
C ALA A 120 -5.97 -10.46 -8.41
N PHE A 121 -5.50 -11.63 -7.99
CA PHE A 121 -5.00 -12.67 -8.88
C PHE A 121 -6.11 -13.28 -9.75
N ASP A 122 -7.30 -13.55 -9.20
CA ASP A 122 -8.42 -14.10 -9.97
C ASP A 122 -8.91 -13.16 -11.09
N ILE A 123 -8.87 -11.84 -10.85
CA ILE A 123 -9.23 -10.84 -11.86
C ILE A 123 -8.17 -10.76 -12.97
N GLU A 124 -6.87 -10.85 -12.62
CA GLU A 124 -5.76 -10.82 -13.58
C GLU A 124 -4.78 -11.99 -13.38
N PRO A 125 -5.15 -13.23 -13.74
CA PRO A 125 -4.38 -14.44 -13.39
C PRO A 125 -3.05 -14.58 -14.17
N LYS A 126 -2.82 -13.71 -15.16
CA LYS A 126 -1.56 -13.65 -15.91
C LYS A 126 -0.61 -12.57 -15.38
N ASN A 127 -1.03 -11.81 -14.37
CA ASN A 127 -0.21 -10.76 -13.77
C ASN A 127 0.72 -11.39 -12.73
N ILE A 128 1.99 -11.53 -13.10
CA ILE A 128 3.03 -12.14 -12.25
C ILE A 128 3.21 -11.43 -10.89
N LEU A 129 2.91 -10.12 -10.81
CA LEU A 129 2.98 -9.38 -9.56
C LEU A 129 1.85 -9.77 -8.60
N TYR A 130 0.65 -9.99 -9.12
CA TYR A 130 -0.50 -10.41 -8.30
C TYR A 130 -0.38 -11.88 -7.91
N GLU A 131 0.15 -12.71 -8.81
CA GLU A 131 0.54 -14.08 -8.48
C GLU A 131 1.55 -14.11 -7.33
N TRP A 132 2.56 -13.23 -7.38
CA TRP A 132 3.53 -13.09 -6.29
C TRP A 132 2.87 -12.70 -4.97
N GLY A 133 1.96 -11.72 -4.99
CA GLY A 133 1.22 -11.28 -3.81
C GLY A 133 0.39 -12.41 -3.18
N TYR A 134 -0.30 -13.19 -4.01
CA TYR A 134 -1.10 -14.33 -3.57
C TYR A 134 -0.25 -15.51 -3.07
N ALA A 135 0.83 -15.87 -3.77
CA ALA A 135 1.77 -16.90 -3.31
C ALA A 135 2.39 -16.52 -1.95
N LEU A 136 2.68 -15.24 -1.74
CA LEU A 136 3.16 -14.72 -0.47
C LEU A 136 2.10 -14.82 0.64
N ALA A 137 0.84 -14.50 0.34
CA ALA A 137 -0.28 -14.68 1.27
C ALA A 137 -0.49 -16.15 1.68
N LYS A 138 -0.19 -17.10 0.77
CA LYS A 138 -0.22 -18.55 1.02
C LYS A 138 1.05 -19.10 1.68
N ASN A 139 2.06 -18.25 1.95
CA ASN A 139 3.36 -18.63 2.49
C ASN A 139 4.12 -19.65 1.61
N GLU A 140 3.95 -19.59 0.29
CA GLU A 140 4.62 -20.45 -0.68
C GLU A 140 6.05 -19.95 -0.98
N LYS A 141 6.95 -20.04 0.01
CA LYS A 141 8.28 -19.39 0.00
C LYS A 141 9.11 -19.61 -1.28
N GLU A 142 9.18 -20.84 -1.78
CA GLU A 142 9.93 -21.14 -3.01
C GLU A 142 9.32 -20.45 -4.24
N ARG A 143 7.98 -20.48 -4.37
CA ARG A 143 7.26 -19.80 -5.46
C ARG A 143 7.48 -18.30 -5.39
N VAL A 144 7.36 -17.74 -4.19
CA VAL A 144 7.62 -16.32 -3.91
C VAL A 144 9.03 -15.92 -4.32
N TYR A 145 10.06 -16.69 -3.96
CA TYR A 145 11.45 -16.44 -4.36
C TYR A 145 11.60 -16.40 -5.89
N ILE A 146 11.07 -17.40 -6.59
CA ILE A 146 11.14 -17.49 -8.06
C ILE A 146 10.47 -16.28 -8.72
N LEU A 147 9.28 -15.91 -8.23
CA LEU A 147 8.52 -14.77 -8.75
C LEU A 147 9.22 -13.45 -8.45
N SER A 148 9.73 -13.24 -7.23
CA SER A 148 10.53 -12.07 -6.87
C SER A 148 11.73 -11.91 -7.79
N LYS A 149 12.51 -12.98 -8.02
CA LYS A 149 13.66 -12.97 -8.93
C LYS A 149 13.24 -12.62 -10.36
N ALA A 150 12.14 -13.20 -10.86
CA ALA A 150 11.64 -12.89 -12.19
C ALA A 150 11.23 -11.42 -12.31
N ILE A 151 10.53 -10.88 -11.33
CA ILE A 151 10.07 -9.48 -11.33
C ILE A 151 11.27 -8.53 -11.30
N LEU A 152 12.20 -8.71 -10.35
CA LEU A 152 13.35 -7.84 -10.13
C LEU A 152 14.32 -7.80 -11.31
N PHE A 153 14.60 -8.96 -11.93
CA PHE A 153 15.67 -9.05 -12.94
C PHE A 153 15.17 -9.16 -14.38
N LYS A 154 13.88 -9.46 -14.61
CA LYS A 154 13.35 -9.69 -15.97
C LYS A 154 12.14 -8.84 -16.34
N ASN A 155 11.51 -8.12 -15.39
CA ASN A 155 10.28 -7.37 -15.65
C ASN A 155 10.42 -5.89 -15.22
N LYS A 156 11.32 -5.15 -15.88
CA LYS A 156 11.57 -3.74 -15.59
C LYS A 156 10.31 -2.87 -15.66
N ASN A 157 9.42 -3.16 -16.60
CA ASN A 157 8.12 -2.52 -16.78
C ASN A 157 7.20 -2.62 -15.55
N ILE A 158 7.27 -3.72 -14.80
CA ILE A 158 6.52 -3.85 -13.52
C ILE A 158 7.14 -2.93 -12.46
N LEU A 159 8.47 -2.89 -12.38
CA LEU A 159 9.17 -1.99 -11.44
C LEU A 159 8.90 -0.52 -11.75
N ASP A 160 8.92 -0.15 -13.03
CA ASP A 160 8.63 1.22 -13.47
C ASP A 160 7.15 1.59 -13.27
N TRP A 161 6.23 0.63 -13.34
CA TRP A 161 4.84 0.82 -12.95
C TRP A 161 4.70 1.00 -11.43
N LEU A 162 5.34 0.17 -10.61
CA LEU A 162 5.33 0.29 -9.16
C LEU A 162 5.82 1.66 -8.71
N LYS A 163 6.94 2.16 -9.26
CA LYS A 163 7.47 3.50 -8.94
C LYS A 163 6.45 4.64 -9.14
N GLN A 164 5.48 4.48 -10.03
CA GLN A 164 4.46 5.50 -10.23
C GLN A 164 3.56 5.66 -9.00
N TYR A 165 3.43 4.63 -8.15
CA TYR A 165 2.63 4.65 -6.92
C TYR A 165 3.34 5.28 -5.72
N GLY A 166 4.48 5.96 -5.92
CA GLY A 166 5.19 6.63 -4.84
C GLY A 166 5.59 5.65 -3.74
N PHE A 167 5.39 6.03 -2.48
CA PHE A 167 5.76 5.20 -1.33
C PHE A 167 5.12 3.80 -1.35
N ALA A 168 3.86 3.68 -1.76
CA ALA A 168 3.19 2.37 -1.87
C ALA A 168 3.93 1.43 -2.85
N GLY A 169 4.44 2.00 -3.94
CA GLY A 169 5.26 1.28 -4.92
C GLY A 169 6.63 0.89 -4.38
N SER A 170 7.31 1.82 -3.71
CA SER A 170 8.60 1.54 -3.06
C SER A 170 8.48 0.41 -2.06
N TYR A 171 7.43 0.42 -1.24
CA TYR A 171 7.14 -0.64 -0.27
C TYR A 171 7.01 -2.03 -0.93
N MET A 172 6.37 -2.12 -2.09
CA MET A 172 6.30 -3.37 -2.85
C MET A 172 7.66 -3.82 -3.39
N ILE A 173 8.47 -2.88 -3.88
CA ILE A 173 9.81 -3.18 -4.39
C ILE A 173 10.70 -3.69 -3.25
N GLU A 174 10.65 -3.05 -2.09
CA GLU A 174 11.36 -3.50 -0.88
C GLU A 174 10.90 -4.89 -0.45
N SER A 175 9.59 -5.14 -0.44
CA SER A 175 9.03 -6.47 -0.15
C SER A 175 9.51 -7.55 -1.15
N LEU A 176 9.60 -7.20 -2.44
CA LEU A 176 10.12 -8.11 -3.47
C LEU A 176 11.60 -8.45 -3.23
N ILE A 177 12.41 -7.45 -2.91
CA ILE A 177 13.84 -7.60 -2.58
C ILE A 177 13.99 -8.48 -1.33
N TYR A 178 13.28 -8.15 -0.26
CA TYR A 178 13.29 -8.92 0.98
C TYR A 178 12.97 -10.40 0.73
N CYS A 179 11.89 -10.67 -0.02
CA CYS A 179 11.52 -12.04 -0.37
C CYS A 179 12.59 -12.75 -1.21
N TYR A 180 13.21 -12.06 -2.16
CA TYR A 180 14.31 -12.62 -2.96
C TYR A 180 15.52 -12.99 -2.11
N GLU A 181 15.89 -12.13 -1.16
CA GLU A 181 17.06 -12.32 -0.30
C GLU A 181 16.85 -13.39 0.77
N ASN A 182 15.63 -13.45 1.35
CA ASN A 182 15.37 -14.25 2.55
C ASN A 182 14.66 -15.58 2.28
N TYR A 183 13.99 -15.74 1.13
CA TYR A 183 13.27 -16.99 0.80
C TYR A 183 14.04 -17.85 -0.20
N ASN A 184 15.31 -17.54 -0.44
CA ASN A 184 16.19 -18.40 -1.22
C ASN A 184 16.31 -19.78 -0.54
N PRO A 185 15.94 -20.88 -1.21
CA PRO A 185 16.02 -22.22 -0.61
C PRO A 185 17.46 -22.80 -0.54
N TYR A 186 18.47 -22.05 -0.99
CA TYR A 186 19.88 -22.44 -1.05
C TYR A 186 20.81 -21.37 -0.46
#